data_AF-A0A0P9R6W0-F1
#
_entry.id   AF-A0A0P9R6W0-F1
#
_cell.length_a   1.000
_cell.length_b   1.000
_cell.length_c   1.000
_cell.angle_alpha   90.00
_cell.angle_beta   90.00
_cell.angle_gamma   90.00
#
_symmetry.space_group_name_H-M   'P 1'
#
loop_
_entity.id
_entity.type
_entity.pdbx_description
1 polymer ?
#
loop_
_entity_poly.entity_id
_entity_poly.type
_entity_poly.pdbx_seq_one_letter_code
_entity_poly.pdbx_strand_id
1 'polypeptide(L)'
;MAAGRRPAAQCPAGIARVVAKQRGAAPARPAACHSLARALRATLEVTRMTALWPYWFRPLWLLIVPLLALLIWRLWHRQKRAGRWQMLLPTHFHAVLLNGGRGGNSKLPWLALGLAWLLALLALLGPSWQRVEQISQKPVDPLVVILELTPQMLATDTPPTRLEQARRKLLDLLQKRSDAQTAVVVYAGSAHTLVPLSDDLVTSHNLLEAVRPSIMPLTGQRADLAVHKALHLLKQGALGQGRILLITSSLSEQERQGIREALRGQSPPLLILGVGTAEGAPVTQENGSLLKDDQGAILVPRLDSGSLSDFADQVGGNYRQVRTDDEDLNSLGLLAAPRQLRNDGQIVQLDSWADQGHWFLLPLLLIAALGGRRGWLLCLPLLFMVPQTSQAFEFQDLWLRPDQQGQRLLEHHRPAEAAQRFEDSRWKGVALYQAGDYASAAQRFAEGNSAADHY
;
A
#
# COMPACT_ATOMS: atom_id res chain seq x y z
N MET A 1 24.60 0.76 65.81
CA MET A 1 23.68 -0.23 65.20
C MET A 1 22.45 0.55 64.73
N ALA A 2 22.42 1.08 63.50
CA ALA A 2 22.18 0.40 62.21
C ALA A 2 20.71 -0.03 61.98
N ALA A 3 20.23 0.27 60.77
CA ALA A 3 18.96 -0.08 60.11
C ALA A 3 17.69 0.71 60.53
N GLY A 4 16.91 1.35 59.65
CA GLY A 4 17.02 1.54 58.20
C GLY A 4 16.05 2.64 57.74
N ARG A 5 16.56 3.60 56.96
CA ARG A 5 15.75 4.64 56.29
C ARG A 5 15.46 4.19 54.86
N ARG A 6 14.18 4.20 54.48
CA ARG A 6 13.68 3.99 53.10
C ARG A 6 14.31 5.05 52.17
N PRO A 7 14.80 4.69 50.97
CA PRO A 7 15.26 5.69 50.01
C PRO A 7 14.06 6.41 49.38
N ALA A 8 14.14 7.74 49.37
CA ALA A 8 13.26 8.60 48.58
C ALA A 8 13.49 8.32 47.09
N ALA A 9 12.39 8.23 46.33
CA ALA A 9 12.39 7.98 44.91
C ALA A 9 13.29 8.97 44.16
N GLN A 10 14.35 8.46 43.53
CA GLN A 10 15.21 9.19 42.62
C GLN A 10 14.41 9.57 41.37
N CYS A 11 14.27 10.87 41.11
CA CYS A 11 13.86 11.38 39.80
C CYS A 11 14.94 11.02 38.76
N PRO A 12 14.59 10.45 37.60
CA PRO A 12 15.57 10.15 36.55
C PRO A 12 16.11 11.46 35.96
N ALA A 13 17.40 11.71 36.18
CA ALA A 13 18.15 12.89 35.75
C ALA A 13 18.33 13.03 34.22
N GLY A 14 17.58 12.29 33.41
CA GLY A 14 17.69 12.27 31.94
C GLY A 14 16.87 13.32 31.20
N ILE A 15 15.81 13.89 31.81
CA ILE A 15 14.85 14.74 31.09
C ILE A 15 15.17 16.24 31.23
N ALA A 16 15.86 16.65 32.30
CA ALA A 16 16.16 18.07 32.55
C ALA A 16 17.29 18.62 31.67
N ARG A 17 18.09 17.76 31.02
CA ARG A 17 19.28 18.19 30.25
C ARG A 17 18.97 18.54 28.78
N VAL A 18 17.84 18.08 28.24
CA VAL A 18 17.44 18.35 26.84
C VAL A 18 16.76 19.71 26.68
N VAL A 19 16.06 20.20 27.71
CA VAL A 19 15.34 21.49 27.64
C VAL A 19 16.25 22.69 27.97
N ALA A 20 17.32 22.50 28.75
CA ALA A 20 18.19 23.61 29.20
C ALA A 20 19.21 24.08 28.14
N LYS A 21 19.38 23.39 27.00
CA LYS A 21 20.32 23.79 25.94
C LYS A 21 19.70 24.68 24.85
N GLN A 22 18.38 24.89 24.85
CA GLN A 22 17.70 25.70 23.82
C GLN A 22 17.24 27.10 24.28
N ARG A 23 17.29 27.43 25.58
CA ARG A 23 16.99 28.79 26.07
C ARG A 23 17.91 29.09 27.24
N GLY A 24 18.90 29.95 27.06
CA GLY A 24 19.85 30.34 28.10
C GLY A 24 19.17 31.01 29.30
N ALA A 25 18.74 30.22 30.28
CA ALA A 25 18.14 30.69 31.53
C ALA A 25 18.54 29.77 32.70
N ALA A 26 18.86 30.39 33.84
CA ALA A 26 19.31 29.76 35.08
C ALA A 26 18.30 28.75 35.67
N PRO A 27 18.74 27.74 36.46
CA PRO A 27 17.87 26.66 36.92
C PRO A 27 16.80 27.15 37.91
N ALA A 28 15.53 26.89 37.57
CA ALA A 28 14.36 27.25 38.37
C ALA A 28 14.19 26.38 39.63
N ARG A 29 13.71 27.00 40.71
CA ARG A 29 13.41 26.41 42.03
C ARG A 29 12.44 25.19 41.95
N PRO A 30 12.51 24.25 42.92
CA PRO A 30 11.81 22.95 42.88
C PRO A 30 10.26 23.02 42.83
N ALA A 31 9.65 24.17 43.12
CA ALA A 31 8.20 24.37 43.01
C ALA A 31 7.70 24.41 41.54
N ALA A 32 8.53 24.85 40.59
CA ALA A 32 8.16 24.92 39.17
C ALA A 32 8.11 23.55 38.48
N CYS A 33 8.82 22.55 39.04
CA CYS A 33 8.85 21.20 38.48
C CYS A 33 7.54 20.43 38.72
N HIS A 34 6.82 20.73 39.81
CA HIS A 34 5.51 20.13 40.10
C HIS A 34 4.38 20.73 39.24
N SER A 35 4.43 22.03 38.93
CA SER A 35 3.42 22.65 38.06
C SER A 35 3.62 22.25 36.59
N LEU A 36 4.87 22.16 36.11
CA LEU A 36 5.18 21.67 34.77
C LEU A 36 4.82 20.18 34.60
N ALA A 37 5.08 19.32 35.58
CA ALA A 37 4.68 17.92 35.53
C ALA A 37 3.15 17.73 35.54
N ARG A 38 2.42 18.61 36.26
CA ARG A 38 0.96 18.59 36.32
C ARG A 38 0.33 19.16 35.03
N ALA A 39 0.95 20.19 34.44
CA ALA A 39 0.58 20.72 33.13
C ALA A 39 0.88 19.72 31.99
N LEU A 40 2.02 19.02 32.03
CA LEU A 40 2.37 17.94 31.09
C LEU A 40 1.43 16.73 31.24
N ARG A 41 1.00 16.37 32.46
CA ARG A 41 -0.04 15.34 32.64
C ARG A 41 -1.40 15.78 32.12
N ALA A 42 -1.80 17.02 32.39
CA ALA A 42 -3.07 17.55 31.90
C ALA A 42 -3.09 17.67 30.37
N THR A 43 -1.98 18.07 29.73
CA THR A 43 -1.89 18.07 28.26
C THR A 43 -1.81 16.66 27.69
N LEU A 44 -1.10 15.72 28.33
CA LEU A 44 -1.11 14.31 27.93
C LEU A 44 -2.49 13.63 28.11
N GLU A 45 -3.27 14.03 29.12
CA GLU A 45 -4.64 13.56 29.32
C GLU A 45 -5.61 14.16 28.29
N VAL A 46 -5.50 15.46 27.97
CA VAL A 46 -6.33 16.10 26.95
C VAL A 46 -6.07 15.50 25.56
N THR A 47 -4.82 15.20 25.20
CA THR A 47 -4.50 14.53 23.93
C THR A 47 -5.01 13.08 23.90
N ARG A 48 -5.08 12.40 25.06
CA ARG A 48 -5.71 11.07 25.18
C ARG A 48 -7.23 11.13 25.09
N MET A 49 -7.87 12.20 25.58
CA MET A 49 -9.33 12.34 25.52
C MET A 49 -9.83 12.64 24.10
N THR A 50 -9.07 13.38 23.28
CA THR A 50 -9.38 13.55 21.85
C THR A 50 -9.15 12.29 21.00
N ALA A 51 -8.43 11.28 21.53
CA ALA A 51 -8.17 10.02 20.82
C ALA A 51 -9.34 9.01 20.90
N LEU A 52 -10.36 9.29 21.73
CA LEU A 52 -11.51 8.38 21.88
C LEU A 52 -12.58 8.57 20.79
N TRP A 53 -12.61 9.73 20.13
CA TRP A 53 -13.59 9.98 19.08
C TRP A 53 -13.06 9.46 17.74
N PRO A 54 -13.73 8.47 17.11
CA PRO A 54 -13.30 7.97 15.81
C PRO A 54 -13.43 9.06 14.74
N TYR A 55 -12.49 9.08 13.80
CA TYR A 55 -12.71 9.76 12.53
C TYR A 55 -13.64 8.92 11.66
N TRP A 56 -14.65 9.53 11.06
CA TRP A 56 -15.63 8.85 10.22
C TRP A 56 -15.26 9.04 8.75
N PHE A 57 -14.86 7.96 8.08
CA PHE A 57 -14.36 8.04 6.70
C PHE A 57 -15.46 8.42 5.70
N ARG A 58 -16.71 8.02 5.96
CA ARG A 58 -17.84 8.18 5.02
C ARG A 58 -19.15 8.57 5.72
N PRO A 59 -19.30 9.82 6.19
CA PRO A 59 -20.51 10.25 6.91
C PRO A 59 -21.78 10.22 6.06
N LEU A 60 -21.65 10.24 4.73
CA LEU A 60 -22.77 10.20 3.77
C LEU A 60 -23.65 8.94 3.92
N TRP A 61 -23.12 7.84 4.46
CA TRP A 61 -23.90 6.62 4.68
C TRP A 61 -25.00 6.76 5.75
N LEU A 62 -24.96 7.82 6.56
CA LEU A 62 -26.08 8.16 7.46
C LEU A 62 -27.39 8.42 6.70
N LEU A 63 -27.34 8.76 5.41
CA LEU A 63 -28.55 8.93 4.58
C LEU A 63 -29.32 7.63 4.35
N ILE A 64 -28.74 6.47 4.62
CA ILE A 64 -29.44 5.18 4.53
C ILE A 64 -30.35 4.93 5.74
N VAL A 65 -30.12 5.62 6.85
CA VAL A 65 -30.93 5.54 8.07
C VAL A 65 -32.44 5.73 7.82
N PRO A 66 -32.91 6.81 7.16
CA PRO A 66 -34.33 7.03 6.91
C PRO A 66 -34.95 6.01 5.95
N LEU A 67 -34.20 5.55 4.92
CA LEU A 67 -34.68 4.54 3.98
C LEU A 67 -35.00 3.22 4.69
N LEU A 68 -34.15 2.85 5.66
CA LEU A 68 -34.34 1.63 6.42
C LEU A 68 -35.39 1.77 7.52
N ALA A 69 -35.49 2.93 8.17
CA ALA A 69 -36.59 3.23 9.09
C ALA A 69 -37.94 3.07 8.38
N LEU A 70 -38.06 3.54 7.13
CA LEU A 70 -39.23 3.33 6.29
C LEU A 70 -39.49 1.85 5.97
N LEU A 71 -38.43 1.07 5.70
CA LEU A 71 -38.53 -0.37 5.41
C LEU A 71 -39.01 -1.16 6.65
N ILE A 72 -38.42 -0.91 7.82
CA ILE A 72 -38.86 -1.48 9.11
C ILE A 72 -40.30 -1.09 9.40
N TRP A 73 -40.65 0.18 9.22
CA TRP A 73 -42.01 0.69 9.41
C TRP A 73 -43.02 -0.02 8.48
N ARG A 74 -42.70 -0.15 7.19
CA ARG A 74 -43.53 -0.89 6.21
C ARG A 74 -43.71 -2.36 6.58
N LEU A 75 -42.64 -3.04 6.96
CA LEU A 75 -42.66 -4.46 7.33
C LEU A 75 -43.46 -4.66 8.65
N TRP A 76 -43.36 -3.74 9.61
CA TRP A 76 -44.13 -3.79 10.85
C TRP A 76 -45.62 -3.57 10.62
N HIS A 77 -45.98 -2.62 9.73
CA HIS A 77 -47.37 -2.40 9.32
C HIS A 77 -47.94 -3.55 8.46
N ARG A 78 -47.11 -4.29 7.72
CA ARG A 78 -47.55 -5.50 6.99
C ARG A 78 -47.95 -6.64 7.93
N GLN A 79 -47.23 -6.85 9.02
CA GLN A 79 -47.62 -7.85 10.04
C GLN A 79 -48.98 -7.51 10.69
N LYS A 80 -49.29 -6.24 10.92
CA LYS A 80 -50.61 -5.82 11.42
C LYS A 80 -51.74 -6.03 10.40
N ARG A 81 -51.45 -6.00 9.09
CA ARG A 81 -52.44 -6.30 8.03
C ARG A 81 -52.75 -7.79 7.90
N ALA A 82 -51.87 -8.68 8.35
CA ALA A 82 -52.17 -10.12 8.42
C ALA A 82 -53.39 -10.40 9.34
N GLY A 83 -53.60 -9.57 10.36
CA GLY A 83 -54.79 -9.62 11.22
C GLY A 83 -56.11 -9.26 10.53
N ARG A 84 -56.11 -8.61 9.35
CA ARG A 84 -57.36 -8.35 8.59
C ARG A 84 -57.94 -9.61 7.95
N TRP A 85 -57.12 -10.62 7.67
CA TRP A 85 -57.60 -11.90 7.14
C TRP A 85 -58.40 -12.70 8.17
N GLN A 86 -58.19 -12.45 9.47
CA GLN A 86 -59.01 -13.01 10.56
C GLN A 86 -60.41 -12.39 10.64
N MET A 87 -60.64 -11.21 10.03
CA MET A 87 -61.97 -10.59 9.94
C MET A 87 -62.80 -11.11 8.76
N LEU A 88 -62.16 -11.77 7.78
CA LEU A 88 -62.80 -12.24 6.55
C LEU A 88 -62.99 -13.77 6.51
N LEU A 89 -62.36 -14.53 7.41
CA LEU A 89 -62.49 -15.99 7.47
C LEU A 89 -63.37 -16.45 8.65
N PRO A 90 -64.10 -17.58 8.51
CA PRO A 90 -64.84 -18.19 9.62
C PRO A 90 -63.90 -18.78 10.68
N THR A 91 -64.27 -18.63 11.96
CA THR A 91 -63.47 -18.99 13.14
C THR A 91 -62.97 -20.44 13.17
N HIS A 92 -63.72 -21.38 12.59
CA HIS A 92 -63.37 -22.81 12.54
C HIS A 92 -62.22 -23.15 11.59
N PHE A 93 -61.97 -22.33 10.57
CA PHE A 93 -60.89 -22.56 9.59
C PHE A 93 -59.58 -21.86 9.96
N HIS A 94 -59.61 -20.97 10.96
CA HIS A 94 -58.45 -20.25 11.44
C HIS A 94 -57.34 -21.18 11.96
N ALA A 95 -57.70 -22.24 12.68
CA ALA A 95 -56.73 -23.13 13.29
C ALA A 95 -55.91 -23.95 12.27
N VAL A 96 -56.44 -24.20 11.06
CA VAL A 96 -55.77 -25.05 10.05
C VAL A 96 -55.12 -24.22 8.95
N LEU A 97 -55.77 -23.16 8.47
CA LEU A 97 -55.25 -22.32 7.39
C LEU A 97 -54.34 -21.19 7.88
N LEU A 98 -54.53 -20.69 9.11
CA LEU A 98 -53.64 -19.69 9.72
C LEU A 98 -52.57 -20.31 10.60
N ASN A 99 -52.42 -21.64 10.58
CA ASN A 99 -51.30 -22.35 11.22
C ASN A 99 -49.95 -22.13 10.47
N GLY A 100 -49.74 -20.93 9.93
CA GLY A 100 -48.43 -20.30 9.75
C GLY A 100 -47.91 -19.74 11.07
N GLY A 101 -47.87 -20.60 12.10
CA GLY A 101 -47.24 -20.35 13.38
C GLY A 101 -48.07 -19.54 14.38
N ARG A 102 -48.08 -20.03 15.62
CA ARG A 102 -48.09 -19.16 16.80
C ARG A 102 -46.94 -18.16 16.65
N GLY A 103 -47.17 -17.07 15.93
CA GLY A 103 -46.33 -15.89 15.93
C GLY A 103 -46.46 -15.25 17.29
N GLY A 104 -45.85 -15.87 18.30
CA GLY A 104 -45.57 -15.18 19.56
C GLY A 104 -44.99 -13.83 19.17
N ASN A 105 -45.45 -12.78 19.84
CA ASN A 105 -45.10 -11.39 19.58
C ASN A 105 -43.63 -11.11 19.98
N SER A 106 -42.73 -11.98 19.51
CA SER A 106 -41.32 -11.97 19.80
C SER A 106 -40.74 -10.80 19.06
N LYS A 107 -40.32 -9.81 19.83
CA LYS A 107 -39.60 -8.64 19.33
C LYS A 107 -38.16 -9.00 18.92
N LEU A 108 -37.71 -10.23 19.19
CA LEU A 108 -36.35 -10.71 18.96
C LEU A 108 -35.86 -10.58 17.50
N PRO A 109 -36.60 -11.01 16.45
CA PRO A 109 -36.17 -10.82 15.06
C PRO A 109 -36.08 -9.34 14.67
N TRP A 110 -36.95 -8.49 15.22
CA TRP A 110 -36.90 -7.05 15.01
C TRP A 110 -35.70 -6.39 15.69
N LEU A 111 -35.37 -6.82 16.91
CA LEU A 111 -34.17 -6.41 17.64
C LEU A 111 -32.90 -6.88 16.92
N ALA A 112 -32.86 -8.12 16.44
CA ALA A 112 -31.73 -8.67 15.69
C ALA A 112 -31.52 -7.94 14.36
N LEU A 113 -32.61 -7.63 13.63
CA LEU A 113 -32.55 -6.83 12.41
C LEU A 113 -32.03 -5.41 12.67
N GLY A 114 -32.53 -4.76 13.74
CA GLY A 114 -32.05 -3.43 14.14
C GLY A 114 -30.57 -3.42 14.54
N LEU A 115 -30.13 -4.44 15.28
CA LEU A 115 -28.74 -4.58 15.73
C LEU A 115 -27.79 -4.91 14.57
N ALA A 116 -28.16 -5.86 13.70
CA ALA A 116 -27.41 -6.16 12.48
C ALA A 116 -27.25 -4.90 11.62
N TRP A 117 -28.32 -4.13 11.49
CA TRP A 117 -28.26 -2.92 10.70
C TRP A 117 -27.41 -1.81 11.33
N LEU A 118 -27.46 -1.63 12.65
CA LEU A 118 -26.56 -0.71 13.36
C LEU A 118 -25.09 -1.07 13.11
N LEU A 119 -24.76 -2.36 13.20
CA LEU A 119 -23.40 -2.85 12.94
C LEU A 119 -22.98 -2.65 11.48
N ALA A 120 -23.88 -2.87 10.52
CA ALA A 120 -23.63 -2.59 9.11
C ALA A 120 -23.38 -1.08 8.87
N LEU A 121 -24.17 -0.21 9.51
CA LEU A 121 -24.01 1.23 9.41
C LEU A 121 -22.66 1.67 9.99
N LEU A 122 -22.26 1.15 11.15
CA LEU A 122 -20.96 1.40 11.75
C LEU A 122 -19.81 0.87 10.88
N ALA A 123 -19.97 -0.30 10.27
CA ALA A 123 -18.99 -0.84 9.33
C ALA A 123 -18.81 0.08 8.11
N LEU A 124 -19.91 0.59 7.54
CA LEU A 124 -19.88 1.45 6.36
C LEU A 124 -19.43 2.88 6.66
N LEU A 125 -19.68 3.38 7.88
CA LEU A 125 -19.14 4.68 8.31
C LEU A 125 -17.60 4.65 8.38
N GLY A 126 -17.01 3.47 8.54
CA GLY A 126 -15.56 3.26 8.57
C GLY A 126 -14.90 4.06 9.68
N PRO A 127 -15.21 3.81 10.97
CA PRO A 127 -14.55 4.50 12.06
C PRO A 127 -13.07 4.14 12.07
N SER A 128 -12.23 5.16 12.27
CA SER A 128 -10.79 5.00 12.32
C SER A 128 -10.21 5.55 13.61
N TRP A 129 -9.38 4.73 14.26
CA TRP A 129 -8.62 5.10 15.46
C TRP A 129 -7.10 5.04 15.26
N GLN A 130 -6.62 4.40 14.17
CA GLN A 130 -5.21 4.40 13.80
C GLN A 130 -4.97 5.33 12.61
N ARG A 131 -4.00 6.22 12.79
CA ARG A 131 -3.32 6.88 11.69
C ARG A 131 -2.26 5.93 11.17
N VAL A 132 -2.29 5.63 9.88
CA VAL A 132 -1.28 4.82 9.21
C VAL A 132 -0.44 5.75 8.34
N GLU A 133 0.86 5.73 8.60
CA GLU A 133 1.86 6.40 7.78
C GLU A 133 2.01 5.60 6.48
N GLN A 134 1.38 6.06 5.40
CA GLN A 134 1.63 5.50 4.07
C GLN A 134 2.97 6.04 3.57
N ILE A 135 4.02 5.22 3.71
CA ILE A 135 5.35 5.57 3.23
C ILE A 135 5.39 5.42 1.71
N SER A 136 4.95 6.44 0.96
CA SER A 136 5.23 6.50 -0.48
C SER A 136 6.68 6.92 -0.68
N GLN A 137 7.63 5.99 -0.52
CA GLN A 137 9.05 6.20 -0.82
C GLN A 137 9.26 6.23 -2.35
N LYS A 138 8.81 7.28 -3.03
CA LYS A 138 9.31 7.53 -4.39
C LYS A 138 10.69 8.18 -4.29
N PRO A 139 11.69 7.71 -5.06
CA PRO A 139 12.98 8.36 -5.09
C PRO A 139 12.82 9.84 -5.47
N VAL A 140 13.22 10.74 -4.58
CA VAL A 140 13.21 12.18 -4.85
C VAL A 140 14.39 12.45 -5.77
N ASP A 141 14.13 12.59 -7.07
CA ASP A 141 15.11 13.06 -8.05
C ASP A 141 14.40 13.81 -9.18
N PRO A 142 13.75 14.93 -8.86
CA PRO A 142 12.96 15.69 -9.82
C PRO A 142 13.87 16.33 -10.86
N LEU A 143 13.48 16.21 -12.13
CA LEU A 143 14.22 16.73 -13.26
C LEU A 143 13.37 17.75 -14.01
N VAL A 144 13.93 18.91 -14.34
CA VAL A 144 13.31 19.81 -15.33
C VAL A 144 14.14 19.79 -16.60
N VAL A 145 13.55 19.29 -17.68
CA VAL A 145 14.14 19.35 -19.01
C VAL A 145 13.71 20.64 -19.69
N ILE A 146 14.66 21.36 -20.25
CA ILE A 146 14.47 22.56 -21.04
C ILE A 146 14.80 22.20 -22.49
N LEU A 147 13.82 22.29 -23.37
CA LEU A 147 13.94 21.98 -24.79
C LEU A 147 13.86 23.24 -25.65
N GLU A 148 14.89 23.47 -26.45
CA GLU A 148 14.91 24.54 -27.44
C GLU A 148 13.93 24.28 -28.60
N LEU A 149 13.08 25.26 -28.91
CA LEU A 149 12.11 25.25 -30.01
C LEU A 149 12.30 26.41 -30.98
N THR A 150 13.55 26.71 -31.33
CA THR A 150 13.86 27.69 -32.37
C THR A 150 13.78 27.04 -33.76
N PRO A 151 13.59 27.82 -34.84
CA PRO A 151 13.68 27.29 -36.21
C PRO A 151 15.01 26.58 -36.49
N GLN A 152 16.10 26.96 -35.82
CA GLN A 152 17.42 26.33 -35.98
C GLN A 152 17.44 24.85 -35.57
N MET A 153 16.53 24.43 -34.70
CA MET A 153 16.37 23.02 -34.32
C MET A 153 15.74 22.17 -35.45
N LEU A 154 15.30 22.76 -36.56
CA LEU A 154 14.87 22.04 -37.76
C LEU A 154 16.03 21.71 -38.72
N ALA A 155 17.28 22.05 -38.37
CA ALA A 155 18.45 21.63 -39.13
C ALA A 155 18.53 20.10 -39.24
N THR A 156 18.99 19.61 -40.39
CA THR A 156 19.03 18.19 -40.79
C THR A 156 20.44 17.57 -40.70
N ASP A 157 21.36 18.24 -40.02
CA ASP A 157 22.72 17.72 -39.76
C ASP A 157 22.71 16.46 -38.88
N THR A 158 21.66 16.28 -38.08
CA THR A 158 21.35 15.02 -37.40
C THR A 158 19.99 14.51 -37.89
N PRO A 159 19.92 13.43 -38.67
CA PRO A 159 18.66 13.00 -39.27
C PRO A 159 17.67 12.44 -38.23
N PRO A 160 16.36 12.70 -38.38
CA PRO A 160 15.74 13.51 -39.42
C PRO A 160 15.91 15.03 -39.21
N THR A 161 15.76 15.53 -37.98
CA THR A 161 16.13 16.91 -37.58
C THR A 161 16.67 16.90 -36.16
N ARG A 162 17.38 17.97 -35.75
CA ARG A 162 17.82 18.13 -34.35
C ARG A 162 16.67 18.04 -33.35
N LEU A 163 15.51 18.65 -33.65
CA LEU A 163 14.33 18.63 -32.79
C LEU A 163 13.76 17.22 -32.62
N GLU A 164 13.63 16.47 -33.72
CA GLU A 164 13.13 15.09 -33.65
C GLU A 164 14.10 14.18 -32.87
N GLN A 165 15.39 14.41 -33.05
CA GLN A 165 16.43 13.69 -32.33
C GLN A 165 16.39 14.00 -30.82
N ALA A 166 16.27 15.28 -30.46
CA ALA A 166 16.08 15.73 -29.08
C ALA A 166 14.78 15.20 -28.45
N ARG A 167 13.66 15.21 -29.20
CA ARG A 167 12.37 14.68 -28.75
C ARG A 167 12.47 13.19 -28.46
N ARG A 168 13.03 12.40 -29.39
CA ARG A 168 13.24 10.96 -29.18
C ARG A 168 14.10 10.70 -27.95
N LYS A 169 15.22 11.41 -27.82
CA LYS A 169 16.11 11.30 -26.66
C LYS A 169 15.41 11.62 -25.34
N LEU A 170 14.55 12.64 -25.34
CA LEU A 170 13.75 13.01 -24.19
C LEU A 170 12.70 11.94 -23.85
N LEU A 171 12.03 11.35 -24.84
CA LEU A 171 11.09 10.25 -24.62
C LEU A 171 11.81 9.01 -24.03
N ASP A 172 13.00 8.67 -24.54
CA ASP A 172 13.81 7.56 -24.01
C ASP A 172 14.24 7.84 -22.55
N LEU A 173 14.60 9.09 -22.25
CA LEU A 173 14.93 9.53 -20.90
C LEU A 173 13.74 9.42 -19.95
N LEU A 174 12.54 9.84 -20.39
CA LEU A 174 11.31 9.75 -19.61
C LEU A 174 10.95 8.29 -19.31
N GLN A 175 11.03 7.40 -20.30
CA GLN A 175 10.76 5.96 -20.12
C GLN A 175 11.70 5.32 -19.09
N LYS A 176 12.99 5.66 -19.12
CA LYS A 176 13.99 5.13 -18.17
C LYS A 176 13.89 5.73 -16.77
N ARG A 177 13.19 6.85 -16.63
CA ARG A 177 12.99 7.58 -15.37
C ARG A 177 11.52 7.57 -14.94
N SER A 178 10.78 6.49 -15.23
CA SER A 178 9.36 6.33 -14.86
C SER A 178 9.07 6.54 -13.37
N ASP A 179 10.07 6.32 -12.53
CA ASP A 179 9.93 6.34 -11.06
C ASP A 179 10.23 7.72 -10.45
N ALA A 180 10.65 8.69 -11.28
CA ALA A 180 11.01 10.04 -10.87
C ALA A 180 10.21 11.10 -11.65
N GLN A 181 9.79 12.15 -10.97
CA GLN A 181 9.02 13.20 -11.61
C GLN A 181 9.89 14.02 -12.57
N THR A 182 9.39 14.25 -13.78
CA THR A 182 10.05 15.07 -14.79
C THR A 182 9.11 16.16 -15.27
N ALA A 183 9.59 17.40 -15.34
CA ALA A 183 8.90 18.50 -15.99
C ALA A 183 9.59 18.82 -17.32
N VAL A 184 8.84 19.33 -18.28
CA VAL A 184 9.37 19.81 -19.57
C VAL A 184 9.00 21.26 -19.76
N VAL A 185 10.01 22.11 -19.94
CA VAL A 185 9.92 23.51 -20.31
C VAL A 185 10.40 23.63 -21.75
N VAL A 186 9.67 24.38 -22.55
CA VAL A 186 10.05 24.69 -23.93
C VAL A 186 10.36 26.18 -24.07
N TYR A 187 11.32 26.53 -24.92
CA TYR A 187 11.70 27.93 -25.09
C TYR A 187 12.13 28.31 -26.51
N ALA A 188 11.94 29.58 -26.80
CA ALA A 188 12.43 30.31 -27.97
C ALA A 188 12.66 31.77 -27.51
N GLY A 189 11.94 32.76 -28.04
CA GLY A 189 11.94 34.14 -27.50
C GLY A 189 11.21 34.29 -26.17
N SER A 190 10.45 33.28 -25.77
CA SER A 190 9.75 33.15 -24.48
C SER A 190 9.90 31.72 -23.95
N ALA A 191 9.55 31.47 -22.68
CA ALA A 191 9.64 30.16 -22.06
C ALA A 191 8.31 29.72 -21.42
N HIS A 192 7.89 28.50 -21.71
CA HIS A 192 6.60 27.95 -21.29
C HIS A 192 6.74 26.53 -20.72
N THR A 193 5.92 26.21 -19.73
CA THR A 193 5.84 24.86 -19.17
C THR A 193 4.95 24.03 -20.09
N LEU A 194 5.53 23.01 -20.73
CA LEU A 194 4.81 22.04 -21.55
C LEU A 194 4.22 20.95 -20.66
N VAL A 195 5.07 20.35 -19.82
CA VAL A 195 4.72 19.28 -18.90
C VAL A 195 5.07 19.75 -17.49
N PRO A 196 4.11 19.85 -16.54
CA PRO A 196 4.43 20.12 -15.14
C PRO A 196 5.18 18.95 -14.52
N LEU A 197 5.73 19.12 -13.32
CA LEU A 197 6.45 18.06 -12.62
C LEU A 197 5.52 16.84 -12.37
N SER A 198 5.72 15.77 -13.14
CA SER A 198 4.84 14.59 -13.18
C SER A 198 5.63 13.33 -13.55
N ASP A 199 5.10 12.18 -13.19
CA ASP A 199 5.56 10.85 -13.61
C ASP A 199 4.62 10.20 -14.66
N ASP A 200 3.60 10.94 -15.14
CA ASP A 200 2.69 10.48 -16.19
C ASP A 200 3.35 10.53 -17.57
N LEU A 201 3.93 9.40 -17.97
CA LEU A 201 4.57 9.21 -19.26
C LEU A 201 3.60 9.35 -20.44
N VAL A 202 2.34 8.93 -20.29
CA VAL A 202 1.36 8.93 -21.39
C VAL A 202 1.00 10.36 -21.77
N THR A 203 0.67 11.19 -20.77
CA THR A 203 0.37 12.60 -21.00
C THR A 203 1.58 13.34 -21.54
N SER A 204 2.78 13.06 -21.00
CA SER A 204 4.03 13.69 -21.45
C SER A 204 4.36 13.36 -22.90
N HIS A 205 4.16 12.11 -23.31
CA HIS A 205 4.39 11.64 -24.68
C HIS A 205 3.49 12.37 -25.68
N ASN A 206 2.18 12.40 -25.42
CA ASN A 206 1.20 13.07 -26.29
C ASN A 206 1.51 14.56 -26.48
N LEU A 207 1.93 15.23 -25.40
CA LEU A 207 2.29 16.64 -25.46
C LEU A 207 3.56 16.87 -26.27
N LEU A 208 4.59 16.02 -26.09
CA LEU A 208 5.86 16.14 -26.80
C LEU A 208 5.75 15.90 -28.31
N GLU A 209 4.90 14.99 -28.76
CA GLU A 209 4.67 14.74 -30.19
C GLU A 209 4.08 15.96 -30.92
N ALA A 210 3.26 16.77 -30.23
CA ALA A 210 2.63 17.96 -30.80
C ALA A 210 3.56 19.18 -30.90
N VAL A 211 4.76 19.11 -30.31
CA VAL A 211 5.67 20.27 -30.19
C VAL A 211 6.38 20.58 -31.50
N ARG A 212 6.26 21.83 -31.96
CA ARG A 212 6.95 22.39 -33.14
C ARG A 212 7.42 23.83 -32.89
N PRO A 213 8.43 24.35 -33.59
CA PRO A 213 8.85 25.76 -33.40
C PRO A 213 7.72 26.77 -33.62
N SER A 214 6.76 26.46 -34.49
CA SER A 214 5.61 27.30 -34.82
C SER A 214 4.61 27.49 -33.67
N ILE A 215 4.63 26.66 -32.62
CA ILE A 215 3.75 26.86 -31.44
C ILE A 215 4.27 27.95 -30.49
N MET A 216 5.51 28.41 -30.66
CA MET A 216 6.11 29.42 -29.78
C MET A 216 5.65 30.83 -30.18
N PRO A 217 5.18 31.66 -29.21
CA PRO A 217 4.58 32.96 -29.52
C PRO A 217 5.61 34.03 -29.89
N LEU A 218 6.85 33.92 -29.40
CA LEU A 218 7.93 34.87 -29.66
C LEU A 218 9.12 34.14 -30.28
N THR A 219 9.63 34.68 -31.38
CA THR A 219 10.89 34.26 -32.00
C THR A 219 12.09 34.78 -31.19
N GLY A 220 13.24 34.12 -31.34
CA GLY A 220 14.46 34.42 -30.59
C GLY A 220 14.94 33.24 -29.75
N GLN A 221 15.96 33.47 -28.93
CA GLN A 221 16.58 32.47 -28.05
C GLN A 221 16.77 33.08 -26.65
N ARG A 222 16.02 32.56 -25.67
CA ARG A 222 15.98 33.04 -24.29
C ARG A 222 16.06 31.87 -23.30
N ALA A 223 17.15 31.13 -23.36
CA ALA A 223 17.41 30.02 -22.43
C ALA A 223 17.45 30.48 -20.96
N ASP A 224 17.84 31.73 -20.70
CA ASP A 224 17.81 32.37 -19.39
C ASP A 224 16.39 32.37 -18.77
N LEU A 225 15.37 32.74 -19.54
CA LEU A 225 13.97 32.71 -19.09
C LEU A 225 13.50 31.29 -18.80
N ALA A 226 13.96 30.32 -19.59
CA ALA A 226 13.64 28.92 -19.41
C ALA A 226 14.25 28.34 -18.13
N VAL A 227 15.49 28.71 -17.81
CA VAL A 227 16.14 28.34 -16.54
C VAL A 227 15.42 28.96 -15.35
N HIS A 228 15.00 30.23 -15.43
CA HIS A 228 14.17 30.84 -14.39
C HIS A 228 12.84 30.09 -14.18
N LYS A 229 12.17 29.70 -15.27
CA LYS A 229 10.94 28.89 -15.21
C LYS A 229 11.20 27.52 -14.57
N ALA A 230 12.30 26.87 -14.93
CA ALA A 230 12.70 25.59 -14.36
C ALA A 230 12.95 25.69 -12.84
N LEU A 231 13.68 26.70 -12.39
CA LEU A 231 13.90 26.97 -10.97
C LEU A 231 12.59 27.23 -10.22
N HIS A 232 11.64 27.94 -10.84
CA HIS A 232 10.32 28.17 -10.26
C HIS A 232 9.51 26.86 -10.11
N LEU A 233 9.53 26.00 -11.14
CA LEU A 233 8.87 24.68 -11.08
C LEU A 233 9.48 23.79 -9.99
N LEU A 234 10.81 23.76 -9.85
CA LEU A 234 11.47 23.01 -8.79
C LEU A 234 11.14 23.58 -7.41
N LYS A 235 11.08 24.91 -7.23
CA LYS A 235 10.65 25.53 -5.97
C LYS A 235 9.22 25.15 -5.59
N GLN A 236 8.30 25.09 -6.55
CA GLN A 236 6.89 24.78 -6.30
C GLN A 236 6.60 23.29 -6.12
N GLY A 237 7.22 22.42 -6.93
CA GLY A 237 6.93 20.98 -6.97
C GLY A 237 7.92 20.10 -6.21
N ALA A 238 9.12 20.61 -5.90
CA ALA A 238 10.24 19.84 -5.37
C ALA A 238 11.05 20.59 -4.30
N LEU A 239 10.48 21.65 -3.70
CA LEU A 239 11.11 22.44 -2.63
C LEU A 239 12.50 22.99 -3.01
N GLY A 240 12.71 23.25 -4.30
CA GLY A 240 13.95 23.79 -4.86
C GLY A 240 15.05 22.74 -5.08
N GLN A 241 14.79 21.47 -4.79
CA GLN A 241 15.70 20.36 -5.04
C GLN A 241 15.45 19.77 -6.44
N GLY A 242 16.46 19.15 -7.04
CA GLY A 242 16.33 18.50 -8.34
C GLY A 242 17.51 18.78 -9.25
N ARG A 243 17.31 18.60 -10.56
CA ARG A 243 18.31 18.84 -11.61
C ARG A 243 17.66 19.56 -12.79
N ILE A 244 18.47 20.30 -13.55
CA ILE A 244 18.00 20.98 -14.77
C ILE A 244 18.79 20.41 -15.95
N LEU A 245 18.11 19.96 -17.00
CA LEU A 245 18.73 19.50 -18.24
C LEU A 245 18.37 20.46 -19.37
N LEU A 246 19.34 21.18 -19.90
CA LEU A 246 19.17 22.08 -21.04
C LEU A 246 19.58 21.37 -22.33
N ILE A 247 18.63 21.22 -23.25
CA ILE A 247 18.85 20.66 -24.59
C ILE A 247 18.88 21.82 -25.60
N THR A 248 20.06 22.12 -26.14
CA THR A 248 20.29 23.28 -27.00
C THR A 248 21.45 23.05 -27.98
N SER A 249 21.59 23.91 -28.98
CA SER A 249 22.72 23.88 -29.94
C SER A 249 23.78 24.97 -29.70
N SER A 250 23.42 26.09 -29.06
CA SER A 250 24.34 27.19 -28.76
C SER A 250 23.75 28.11 -27.70
N LEU A 251 24.59 28.94 -27.06
CA LEU A 251 24.15 29.94 -26.09
C LEU A 251 24.81 31.29 -26.36
N SER A 252 23.98 32.32 -26.56
CA SER A 252 24.45 33.71 -26.67
C SER A 252 25.04 34.21 -25.34
N GLU A 253 25.85 35.27 -25.38
CA GLU A 253 26.41 35.86 -24.16
C GLU A 253 25.31 36.38 -23.21
N GLN A 254 24.22 36.92 -23.77
CA GLN A 254 23.07 37.37 -22.99
C GLN A 254 22.42 36.22 -22.22
N GLU A 255 22.23 35.06 -22.87
CA GLU A 255 21.68 33.87 -22.21
C GLU A 255 22.65 33.33 -21.16
N ARG A 256 23.95 33.26 -21.47
CA ARG A 256 24.98 32.81 -20.53
C ARG A 256 25.01 33.68 -19.27
N GLN A 257 24.95 35.01 -19.41
CA GLN A 257 24.89 35.92 -18.28
C GLN A 257 23.59 35.75 -17.47
N GLY A 258 22.44 35.66 -18.13
CA GLY A 258 21.15 35.46 -17.46
C GLY A 258 21.08 34.13 -16.69
N ILE A 259 21.59 33.05 -17.27
CA ILE A 259 21.68 31.74 -16.60
C ILE A 259 22.64 31.82 -15.40
N ARG A 260 23.80 32.46 -15.56
CA ARG A 260 24.77 32.66 -14.47
C ARG A 260 24.16 33.44 -13.30
N GLU A 261 23.32 34.43 -13.58
CA GLU A 261 22.57 35.19 -12.59
C GLU A 261 21.47 34.36 -11.93
N ALA A 262 20.71 33.59 -12.71
CA ALA A 262 19.65 32.73 -12.21
C ALA A 262 20.17 31.63 -11.28
N LEU A 263 21.36 31.10 -11.54
CA LEU A 263 21.98 30.02 -10.78
C LEU A 263 22.80 30.49 -9.58
N ARG A 264 22.90 31.80 -9.29
CA ARG A 264 23.65 32.30 -8.12
C ARG A 264 23.09 31.73 -6.81
N GLY A 265 23.96 31.09 -6.02
CA GLY A 265 23.63 30.56 -4.69
C GLY A 265 23.52 29.03 -4.65
N GLN A 266 22.66 28.50 -3.78
CA GLN A 266 22.34 27.07 -3.72
C GLN A 266 21.30 26.74 -4.80
N SER A 267 21.77 26.46 -6.02
CA SER A 267 20.94 26.11 -7.15
C SER A 267 21.11 24.63 -7.52
N PRO A 268 20.07 24.00 -8.11
CA PRO A 268 20.16 22.70 -8.75
C PRO A 268 21.30 22.64 -9.78
N PRO A 269 21.99 21.49 -9.95
CA PRO A 269 22.99 21.33 -10.98
C PRO A 269 22.37 21.48 -12.38
N LEU A 270 23.05 22.26 -13.24
CA LEU A 270 22.71 22.42 -14.65
C LEU A 270 23.48 21.40 -15.50
N LEU A 271 22.75 20.59 -16.24
CA LEU A 271 23.26 19.63 -17.21
C LEU A 271 22.94 20.18 -18.60
N ILE A 272 23.91 20.19 -19.51
CA ILE A 272 23.73 20.69 -20.87
C ILE A 272 23.94 19.54 -21.84
N LEU A 273 22.98 19.37 -22.74
CA LEU A 273 22.96 18.35 -23.77
C LEU A 273 22.93 19.03 -25.15
N GLY A 274 24.08 19.03 -25.82
CA GLY A 274 24.30 19.68 -27.11
C GLY A 274 23.76 18.89 -28.28
N VAL A 275 22.87 19.48 -29.09
CA VAL A 275 22.31 18.82 -30.29
C VAL A 275 22.84 19.44 -31.58
N GLY A 276 23.29 18.60 -32.51
CA GLY A 276 23.78 18.99 -33.82
C GLY A 276 25.25 18.63 -34.05
N THR A 277 25.81 19.16 -35.14
CA THR A 277 27.21 18.97 -35.55
C THR A 277 27.94 20.31 -35.68
N ALA A 278 29.27 20.28 -35.62
CA ALA A 278 30.11 21.46 -35.79
C ALA A 278 30.05 22.02 -37.23
N GLU A 279 29.77 21.17 -38.21
CA GLU A 279 29.60 21.55 -39.61
C GLU A 279 28.31 22.33 -39.82
N GLY A 280 27.25 21.93 -39.11
CA GLY A 280 25.91 22.48 -39.24
C GLY A 280 25.21 22.02 -40.52
N ALA A 281 23.95 22.40 -40.68
CA ALA A 281 23.18 22.18 -41.90
C ALA A 281 22.22 23.36 -42.14
N PRO A 282 21.91 23.68 -43.40
CA PRO A 282 20.90 24.68 -43.70
C PRO A 282 19.53 24.23 -43.15
N VAL A 283 18.74 25.19 -42.71
CA VAL A 283 17.43 24.92 -42.10
C VAL A 283 16.35 25.11 -43.16
N THR A 284 15.56 24.07 -43.41
CA THR A 284 14.36 24.16 -44.26
C THR A 284 13.15 24.49 -43.40
N GLN A 285 12.48 25.60 -43.69
CA GLN A 285 11.24 26.00 -43.03
C GLN A 285 10.06 25.13 -43.51
N GLU A 286 8.93 25.17 -42.80
CA GLU A 286 7.71 24.42 -43.15
C GLU A 286 7.17 24.76 -44.56
N ASN A 287 7.46 25.96 -45.07
CA ASN A 287 7.10 26.40 -46.42
C ASN A 287 8.08 25.91 -47.51
N GLY A 288 9.09 25.11 -47.18
CA GLY A 288 10.12 24.62 -48.10
C GLY A 288 11.24 25.61 -48.43
N SER A 289 11.19 26.84 -47.92
CA SER A 289 12.26 27.83 -48.10
C SER A 289 13.39 27.63 -47.08
N LEU A 290 14.60 28.05 -47.44
CA LEU A 290 15.73 28.03 -46.52
C LEU A 290 15.67 29.22 -45.57
N LEU A 291 15.91 28.98 -44.29
CA LEU A 291 16.04 30.02 -43.28
C LEU A 291 17.22 30.94 -43.65
N LYS A 292 16.97 32.24 -43.62
CA LYS A 292 17.97 33.27 -43.90
C LYS A 292 18.30 34.05 -42.65
N ASP A 293 19.51 34.58 -42.59
CA ASP A 293 19.92 35.54 -41.58
C ASP A 293 19.41 36.96 -41.91
N ASP A 294 19.69 37.92 -41.02
CA ASP A 294 19.30 39.33 -41.18
C ASP A 294 19.95 39.99 -42.41
N GLN A 295 20.99 39.38 -42.98
CA GLN A 295 21.71 39.84 -44.17
C GLN A 295 21.19 39.18 -45.45
N GLY A 296 20.20 38.28 -45.34
CA GLY A 296 19.58 37.57 -46.45
C GLY A 296 20.38 36.36 -46.95
N ALA A 297 21.49 36.00 -46.30
CA ALA A 297 22.25 34.80 -46.60
C ALA A 297 21.61 33.57 -45.93
N ILE A 298 21.88 32.37 -46.46
CA ILE A 298 21.34 31.13 -45.89
C ILE A 298 21.97 30.88 -44.52
N LEU A 299 21.14 30.77 -43.49
CA LEU A 299 21.60 30.49 -42.13
C LEU A 299 21.95 29.00 -41.99
N VAL A 300 23.21 28.73 -41.60
CA VAL A 300 23.71 27.38 -41.30
C VAL A 300 24.08 27.32 -39.82
N PRO A 301 23.12 27.00 -38.93
CA PRO A 301 23.39 26.89 -37.49
C PRO A 301 24.37 25.75 -37.22
N ARG A 302 25.33 25.99 -36.33
CA ARG A 302 26.37 25.02 -35.93
C ARG A 302 26.25 24.74 -34.44
N LEU A 303 26.59 23.52 -34.03
CA LEU A 303 26.77 23.21 -32.61
C LEU A 303 28.08 23.82 -32.12
N ASP A 304 28.00 24.70 -31.13
CA ASP A 304 29.16 25.28 -30.47
C ASP A 304 29.51 24.47 -29.20
N SER A 305 30.04 23.27 -29.42
CA SER A 305 30.34 22.34 -28.32
C SER A 305 31.39 22.87 -27.34
N GLY A 306 32.39 23.61 -27.84
CA GLY A 306 33.42 24.22 -27.01
C GLY A 306 32.85 25.25 -26.04
N SER A 307 32.09 26.23 -26.55
CA SER A 307 31.46 27.27 -25.72
C SER A 307 30.45 26.69 -24.72
N LEU A 308 29.68 25.67 -25.12
CA LEU A 308 28.74 25.01 -24.22
C LEU A 308 29.46 24.23 -23.11
N SER A 309 30.58 23.56 -23.42
CA SER A 309 31.41 22.87 -22.43
C SER A 309 32.03 23.86 -21.45
N ASP A 310 32.67 24.91 -21.95
CA ASP A 310 33.31 25.95 -21.13
C ASP A 310 32.28 26.63 -20.23
N PHE A 311 31.08 26.89 -20.74
CA PHE A 311 30.00 27.48 -19.96
C PHE A 311 29.47 26.53 -18.88
N ALA A 312 29.29 25.24 -19.20
CA ALA A 312 28.88 24.24 -18.21
C ALA A 312 29.89 24.18 -17.06
N ASP A 313 31.19 24.17 -17.36
CA ASP A 313 32.25 24.14 -16.35
C ASP A 313 32.23 25.40 -15.46
N GLN A 314 31.99 26.59 -16.04
CA GLN A 314 31.88 27.85 -15.29
C GLN A 314 30.73 27.87 -14.28
N VAL A 315 29.62 27.21 -14.57
CA VAL A 315 28.45 27.14 -13.68
C VAL A 315 28.44 25.89 -12.78
N GLY A 316 29.53 25.10 -12.80
CA GLY A 316 29.63 23.85 -12.04
C GLY A 316 28.68 22.75 -12.54
N GLY A 317 28.30 22.82 -13.81
CA GLY A 317 27.46 21.86 -14.52
C GLY A 317 28.25 20.81 -15.27
N ASN A 318 27.55 20.04 -16.12
CA ASN A 318 28.18 19.07 -17.02
C ASN A 318 27.64 19.20 -18.43
N TYR A 319 28.52 19.06 -19.42
CA TYR A 319 28.16 19.07 -20.83
C TYR A 319 28.38 17.71 -21.48
N ARG A 320 27.44 17.30 -22.33
CA ARG A 320 27.60 16.22 -23.30
C ARG A 320 26.94 16.57 -24.62
N GLN A 321 27.52 16.13 -25.72
CA GLN A 321 26.85 16.14 -27.01
C GLN A 321 25.93 14.92 -27.12
N VAL A 322 24.80 15.09 -27.78
CA VAL A 322 23.86 14.00 -27.97
C VAL A 322 24.45 12.89 -28.81
N ARG A 323 24.22 11.65 -28.37
CA ARG A 323 24.57 10.42 -29.08
C ARG A 323 23.34 9.57 -29.38
N THR A 324 23.50 8.65 -30.33
CA THR A 324 22.47 7.65 -30.67
C THR A 324 22.32 6.59 -29.58
N ASP A 325 23.40 6.31 -28.83
CA ASP A 325 23.40 5.48 -27.62
C ASP A 325 23.08 6.30 -26.36
N ASP A 326 23.02 5.65 -25.20
CA ASP A 326 22.69 6.30 -23.93
C ASP A 326 23.90 6.77 -23.11
N GLU A 327 25.10 6.75 -23.69
CA GLU A 327 26.32 7.06 -22.94
C GLU A 327 26.36 8.53 -22.49
N ASP A 328 25.78 9.41 -23.30
CA ASP A 328 25.56 10.82 -22.97
C ASP A 328 24.70 10.99 -21.70
N LEU A 329 23.53 10.35 -21.63
CA LEU A 329 22.63 10.41 -20.48
C LEU A 329 23.23 9.73 -19.24
N ASN A 330 23.93 8.61 -19.42
CA ASN A 330 24.63 7.90 -18.36
C ASN A 330 25.75 8.75 -17.75
N SER A 331 26.55 9.40 -18.58
CA SER A 331 27.67 10.24 -18.12
C SER A 331 27.22 11.54 -17.45
N LEU A 332 26.03 12.05 -17.79
CA LEU A 332 25.35 13.12 -17.04
C LEU A 332 24.71 12.63 -15.73
N GLY A 333 24.79 11.32 -15.43
CA GLY A 333 24.20 10.71 -14.23
C GLY A 333 22.66 10.73 -14.24
N LEU A 334 22.03 10.98 -15.39
CA LEU A 334 20.57 11.06 -15.52
C LEU A 334 19.92 9.67 -15.42
N LEU A 335 20.64 8.61 -15.78
CA LEU A 335 20.14 7.24 -15.70
C LEU A 335 20.66 6.48 -14.46
N ALA A 336 21.56 7.09 -13.69
CA ALA A 336 22.02 6.50 -12.45
C ALA A 336 20.84 6.42 -11.47
N ALA A 337 20.72 5.28 -10.76
CA ALA A 337 19.83 5.18 -9.61
C ALA A 337 20.10 6.38 -8.70
N PRO A 338 19.06 7.10 -8.24
CA PRO A 338 19.20 8.37 -7.54
C PRO A 338 20.12 8.22 -6.33
N ARG A 339 21.39 8.58 -6.54
CA ARG A 339 22.40 8.64 -5.49
C ARG A 339 22.15 9.96 -4.78
N GLN A 340 21.79 9.86 -3.49
CA GLN A 340 21.89 10.95 -2.52
C GLN A 340 20.76 12.00 -2.48
N LEU A 341 19.49 11.57 -2.47
CA LEU A 341 18.43 12.28 -1.72
C LEU A 341 17.88 11.43 -0.57
N ARG A 342 18.63 10.42 -0.17
CA ARG A 342 18.29 9.47 0.91
C ARG A 342 18.67 9.98 2.32
N ASN A 343 19.20 11.21 2.44
CA ASN A 343 19.65 11.75 3.72
C ASN A 343 18.75 12.84 4.33
N ASP A 344 17.85 13.45 3.56
CA ASP A 344 16.82 14.34 4.11
C ASP A 344 15.45 13.73 3.80
N GLY A 345 14.99 12.87 4.71
CA GLY A 345 13.71 12.19 4.63
C GLY A 345 12.52 13.14 4.63
N GLN A 346 12.27 13.81 3.52
CA GLN A 346 10.94 14.29 3.17
C GLN A 346 10.15 13.12 2.64
N ILE A 347 9.79 12.25 3.59
CA ILE A 347 8.64 11.37 3.43
C ILE A 347 7.48 12.33 3.20
N VAL A 348 6.86 12.30 2.01
CA VAL A 348 5.57 12.95 1.82
C VAL A 348 4.61 12.18 2.74
N GLN A 349 4.45 12.69 3.95
CA GLN A 349 3.58 12.15 4.98
C GLN A 349 2.15 12.42 4.54
N LEU A 350 1.60 11.56 3.69
CA LEU A 350 0.15 11.47 3.55
C LEU A 350 -0.36 10.72 4.77
N ASP A 351 -0.73 11.48 5.79
CA ASP A 351 -1.47 10.98 6.94
C ASP A 351 -2.81 10.42 6.44
N SER A 352 -2.90 9.09 6.33
CA SER A 352 -4.15 8.40 6.02
C SER A 352 -4.67 7.67 7.26
N TRP A 353 -5.96 7.80 7.50
CA TRP A 353 -6.65 7.06 8.56
C TRP A 353 -6.95 5.64 8.07
N ALA A 354 -6.58 4.63 8.83
CA ALA A 354 -6.91 3.24 8.48
C ALA A 354 -8.39 2.95 8.77
N ASP A 355 -9.14 2.52 7.76
CA ASP A 355 -10.52 2.09 7.93
C ASP A 355 -10.58 0.81 8.79
N GLN A 356 -11.18 0.91 9.98
CA GLN A 356 -11.38 -0.22 10.89
C GLN A 356 -12.84 -0.71 10.91
N GLY A 357 -13.67 -0.24 9.98
CA GLY A 357 -15.08 -0.64 9.85
C GLY A 357 -15.27 -2.15 9.66
N HIS A 358 -14.26 -2.83 9.11
CA HIS A 358 -14.27 -4.28 8.89
C HIS A 358 -14.47 -5.09 10.19
N TRP A 359 -14.09 -4.57 11.37
CA TRP A 359 -14.31 -5.26 12.65
C TRP A 359 -15.80 -5.46 12.97
N PHE A 360 -16.66 -4.54 12.53
CA PHE A 360 -18.11 -4.64 12.74
C PHE A 360 -18.78 -5.66 11.82
N LEU A 361 -18.10 -6.12 10.75
CA LEU A 361 -18.60 -7.18 9.88
C LEU A 361 -18.62 -8.55 10.58
N LEU A 362 -17.72 -8.81 11.53
CA LEU A 362 -17.67 -10.07 12.28
C LEU A 362 -18.94 -10.31 13.12
N PRO A 363 -19.35 -9.40 14.04
CA PRO A 363 -20.59 -9.59 14.79
C PRO A 363 -21.83 -9.51 13.88
N LEU A 364 -21.78 -8.74 12.79
CA LEU A 364 -22.84 -8.73 11.78
C LEU A 364 -23.03 -10.10 11.13
N LEU A 365 -21.93 -10.75 10.74
CA LEU A 365 -21.93 -12.09 10.15
C LEU A 365 -22.51 -13.12 11.13
N LEU A 366 -22.20 -12.99 12.43
CA LEU A 366 -22.78 -13.84 13.47
C LEU A 366 -24.31 -13.68 13.56
N ILE A 367 -24.83 -12.45 13.56
CA ILE A 367 -26.27 -12.20 13.60
C ILE A 367 -26.95 -12.70 12.31
N ALA A 368 -26.31 -12.52 11.15
CA ALA A 368 -26.79 -13.03 9.88
C ALA A 368 -26.85 -14.58 9.88
N ALA A 369 -25.82 -15.24 10.40
CA ALA A 369 -25.78 -16.70 10.55
C ALA A 369 -26.89 -17.21 11.50
N LEU A 370 -27.19 -16.48 12.57
CA LEU A 370 -28.30 -16.78 13.49
C LEU A 370 -29.68 -16.58 12.84
N GLY A 371 -29.81 -15.60 11.94
CA GLY A 371 -31.04 -15.32 11.19
C GLY A 371 -31.30 -16.26 10.01
N GLY A 372 -30.26 -16.92 9.49
CA GLY A 372 -30.27 -17.74 8.27
C GLY A 372 -31.04 -19.08 8.32
N ARG A 373 -31.74 -19.40 9.42
CA ARG A 373 -32.56 -20.62 9.67
C ARG A 373 -31.78 -21.79 10.30
N ARG A 374 -32.50 -22.52 11.17
CA ARG A 374 -32.05 -23.58 12.10
C ARG A 374 -31.19 -24.66 11.44
N GLY A 375 -29.87 -24.62 11.60
CA GLY A 375 -29.00 -25.74 11.21
C GLY A 375 -27.51 -25.43 11.09
N TRP A 376 -27.12 -24.21 10.72
CA TRP A 376 -25.69 -23.87 10.54
C TRP A 376 -24.91 -23.74 11.85
N LEU A 377 -25.59 -23.46 12.97
CA LEU A 377 -24.98 -23.48 14.31
C LEU A 377 -24.53 -24.89 14.74
N LEU A 378 -24.95 -25.96 14.06
CA LEU A 378 -24.48 -27.32 14.33
C LEU A 378 -23.03 -27.54 13.87
N CYS A 379 -22.54 -26.74 12.93
CA CYS A 379 -21.17 -26.86 12.39
C CYS A 379 -20.12 -26.15 13.26
N LEU A 380 -20.52 -25.21 14.11
CA LEU A 380 -19.62 -24.44 14.97
C LEU A 380 -19.01 -25.25 16.14
N PRO A 381 -19.73 -26.16 16.82
CA PRO A 381 -19.10 -27.07 17.80
C PRO A 381 -18.23 -28.16 17.15
N LEU A 382 -18.45 -28.49 15.87
CA LEU A 382 -17.61 -29.42 15.10
C LEU A 382 -16.17 -28.90 14.92
N LEU A 383 -15.98 -27.58 14.92
CA LEU A 383 -14.66 -26.93 14.82
C LEU A 383 -13.89 -26.94 16.16
N PHE A 384 -14.57 -27.22 17.28
CA PHE A 384 -13.98 -27.34 18.62
C PHE A 384 -13.89 -28.79 19.11
N MET A 385 -14.31 -29.79 18.32
CA MET A 385 -14.04 -31.20 18.64
C MET A 385 -12.57 -31.53 18.34
N VAL A 386 -11.75 -31.37 19.37
CA VAL A 386 -10.40 -31.96 19.45
C VAL A 386 -10.49 -33.46 19.12
N PRO A 387 -9.63 -34.01 18.24
CA PRO A 387 -9.67 -35.42 17.90
C PRO A 387 -9.42 -36.27 19.16
N GLN A 388 -10.36 -37.13 19.49
CA GLN A 388 -10.15 -38.12 20.55
C GLN A 388 -9.11 -39.15 20.09
N THR A 389 -8.38 -39.71 21.07
CA THR A 389 -7.37 -40.75 20.87
C THR A 389 -7.90 -41.88 20.01
N SER A 390 -7.22 -42.13 18.90
CA SER A 390 -7.51 -43.15 17.91
C SER A 390 -7.82 -44.52 18.52
N GLN A 391 -9.00 -45.06 18.23
CA GLN A 391 -9.25 -46.51 18.25
C GLN A 391 -8.81 -47.03 16.88
N ALA A 392 -7.79 -47.89 16.85
CA ALA A 392 -7.29 -48.49 15.62
C ALA A 392 -8.32 -49.49 15.11
N PHE A 393 -9.05 -49.11 14.07
CA PHE A 393 -10.02 -49.96 13.40
C PHE A 393 -9.31 -50.70 12.26
N GLU A 394 -9.08 -52.01 12.37
CA GLU A 394 -8.53 -52.81 11.28
C GLU A 394 -9.66 -53.36 10.42
N PHE A 395 -9.47 -53.41 9.09
CA PHE A 395 -10.50 -53.85 8.15
C PHE A 395 -11.02 -55.28 8.41
N GLN A 396 -10.23 -56.11 9.10
CA GLN A 396 -10.61 -57.49 9.45
C GLN A 396 -11.63 -57.57 10.60
N ASP A 397 -11.69 -56.54 11.46
CA ASP A 397 -12.62 -56.47 12.61
C ASP A 397 -14.08 -56.30 12.17
N LEU A 398 -14.30 -55.84 10.94
CA LEU A 398 -15.62 -55.74 10.33
C LEU A 398 -16.27 -57.10 10.05
N TRP A 399 -15.45 -58.14 9.84
CA TRP A 399 -15.92 -59.43 9.29
C TRP A 399 -15.68 -60.61 10.24
N LEU A 400 -14.74 -60.47 11.18
CA LEU A 400 -14.32 -61.56 12.07
C LEU A 400 -14.29 -61.08 13.51
N ARG A 401 -14.86 -61.89 14.41
CA ARG A 401 -14.75 -61.66 15.85
C ARG A 401 -13.29 -61.82 16.31
N PRO A 402 -12.84 -61.11 17.36
CA PRO A 402 -11.49 -61.21 17.89
C PRO A 402 -11.03 -62.65 18.15
N ASP A 403 -11.90 -63.50 18.72
CA ASP A 403 -11.59 -64.91 18.96
C ASP A 403 -11.39 -65.73 17.67
N GLN A 404 -12.13 -65.42 16.59
CA GLN A 404 -11.93 -66.08 15.30
C GLN A 404 -10.63 -65.65 14.63
N GLN A 405 -10.22 -64.41 14.82
CA GLN A 405 -8.91 -63.93 14.38
C GLN A 405 -7.79 -64.60 15.18
N GLY A 406 -7.95 -64.72 16.50
CA GLY A 406 -7.04 -65.45 17.39
C GLY A 406 -6.88 -66.91 16.98
N GLN A 407 -7.98 -67.59 16.64
CA GLN A 407 -7.93 -68.99 16.20
C GLN A 407 -7.14 -69.18 14.90
N ARG A 408 -7.33 -68.30 13.91
CA ARG A 408 -6.53 -68.34 12.67
C ARG A 408 -5.04 -68.10 12.94
N LEU A 409 -4.71 -67.23 13.89
CA LEU A 409 -3.32 -67.01 14.29
C LEU A 409 -2.71 -68.25 14.96
N LEU A 410 -3.47 -69.03 15.71
CA LEU A 410 -3.02 -70.33 16.23
C LEU A 410 -2.80 -71.35 15.11
N GLU A 411 -3.71 -71.42 14.14
CA GLU A 411 -3.57 -72.30 12.97
C GLU A 411 -2.32 -71.96 12.14
N HIS A 412 -1.93 -70.68 12.10
CA HIS A 412 -0.70 -70.22 11.48
C HIS A 412 0.55 -70.26 12.38
N HIS A 413 0.50 -71.00 13.49
CA HIS A 413 1.62 -71.17 14.44
C HIS A 413 2.14 -69.86 15.06
N ARG A 414 1.28 -68.86 15.28
CA ARG A 414 1.62 -67.58 15.96
C ARG A 414 0.89 -67.43 17.30
N PRO A 415 1.25 -68.24 18.31
CA PRO A 415 0.49 -68.31 19.56
C PRO A 415 0.58 -67.05 20.44
N ALA A 416 1.71 -66.34 20.43
CA ALA A 416 1.89 -65.12 21.22
C ALA A 416 0.97 -63.97 20.76
N GLU A 417 0.71 -63.87 19.46
CA GLU A 417 -0.16 -62.85 18.89
C GLU A 417 -1.64 -63.25 19.00
N ALA A 418 -1.92 -64.55 18.86
CA ALA A 418 -3.26 -65.08 19.10
C ALA A 418 -3.75 -64.76 20.52
N ALA A 419 -2.87 -64.90 21.53
CA ALA A 419 -3.19 -64.57 22.92
C ALA A 419 -3.61 -63.11 23.15
N GLN A 420 -3.14 -62.18 22.30
CA GLN A 420 -3.52 -60.77 22.40
C GLN A 420 -4.91 -60.50 21.81
N ARG A 421 -5.35 -61.32 20.85
CA ARG A 421 -6.62 -61.15 20.13
C ARG A 421 -7.79 -61.91 20.78
N PHE A 422 -7.54 -63.00 21.51
CA PHE A 422 -8.59 -63.71 22.24
C PHE A 422 -9.18 -62.87 23.38
N GLU A 423 -10.51 -62.77 23.40
CA GLU A 423 -11.29 -62.24 24.51
C GLU A 423 -11.70 -63.37 25.46
N ASP A 424 -11.98 -64.58 24.96
CA ASP A 424 -12.28 -65.75 25.79
C ASP A 424 -11.03 -66.19 26.59
N SER A 425 -11.14 -66.17 27.92
CA SER A 425 -10.04 -66.49 28.83
C SER A 425 -9.47 -67.89 28.59
N ARG A 426 -10.31 -68.85 28.20
CA ARG A 426 -9.87 -70.24 27.98
C ARG A 426 -9.01 -70.36 26.73
N TRP A 427 -9.45 -69.80 25.61
CA TRP A 427 -8.68 -69.81 24.36
C TRP A 427 -7.41 -68.97 24.46
N LYS A 428 -7.48 -67.88 25.21
CA LYS A 428 -6.31 -67.08 25.57
C LYS A 428 -5.29 -67.88 26.40
N GLY A 429 -5.77 -68.66 27.38
CA GLY A 429 -4.94 -69.58 28.17
C GLY A 429 -4.24 -70.63 27.30
N VAL A 430 -4.97 -71.24 26.35
CA VAL A 430 -4.41 -72.20 25.39
C VAL A 430 -3.34 -71.54 24.50
N ALA A 431 -3.60 -70.34 24.01
CA ALA A 431 -2.65 -69.59 23.19
C ALA A 431 -1.38 -69.22 23.97
N LEU A 432 -1.50 -68.78 25.22
CA LEU A 432 -0.36 -68.49 26.10
C LEU A 432 0.45 -69.74 26.45
N TYR A 433 -0.22 -70.87 26.68
CA TYR A 433 0.43 -72.15 26.93
C TYR A 433 1.26 -72.59 25.71
N GLN A 434 0.70 -72.48 24.51
CA GLN A 434 1.41 -72.78 23.26
C GLN A 434 2.53 -71.76 22.96
N ALA A 435 2.43 -70.54 23.47
CA ALA A 435 3.48 -69.52 23.39
C ALA A 435 4.62 -69.73 24.41
N GLY A 436 4.49 -70.70 25.32
CA GLY A 436 5.49 -71.03 26.35
C GLY A 436 5.39 -70.18 27.63
N ASP A 437 4.37 -69.33 27.77
CA ASP A 437 4.12 -68.56 28.99
C ASP A 437 3.15 -69.29 29.91
N TYR A 438 3.69 -70.31 30.58
CA TYR A 438 2.93 -71.19 31.47
C TYR A 438 2.37 -70.47 32.70
N ALA A 439 3.04 -69.42 33.19
CA ALA A 439 2.61 -68.68 34.36
C ALA A 439 1.34 -67.86 34.05
N SER A 440 1.34 -67.14 32.93
CA SER A 440 0.17 -66.38 32.48
C SER A 440 -0.97 -67.30 32.03
N ALA A 441 -0.66 -68.44 31.40
CA ALA A 441 -1.66 -69.43 31.01
C ALA A 441 -2.42 -70.00 32.22
N ALA A 442 -1.71 -70.37 33.29
CA ALA A 442 -2.32 -70.89 34.51
C ALA A 442 -3.28 -69.88 35.16
N GLN A 443 -2.93 -68.59 35.16
CA GLN A 443 -3.81 -67.53 35.68
C GLN A 443 -5.10 -67.42 34.86
N ARG A 444 -5.03 -67.55 33.53
CA ARG A 444 -6.21 -67.46 32.66
C ARG A 444 -7.13 -68.67 32.78
N PHE A 445 -6.57 -69.87 32.93
CA PHE A 445 -7.39 -71.05 33.21
C PHE A 445 -8.07 -70.96 34.59
N ALA A 446 -7.41 -70.37 35.59
CA ALA A 446 -7.99 -70.17 36.92
C ALA A 446 -9.17 -69.18 36.95
N GLU A 447 -9.33 -68.33 35.93
CA GLU A 447 -10.48 -67.42 35.78
C GLU A 447 -11.75 -68.15 35.28
N GLY A 448 -11.61 -69.37 34.74
CA GLY A 448 -12.72 -70.19 34.25
C GLY A 448 -13.47 -70.92 35.37
N ASN A 449 -14.78 -71.07 35.20
CA ASN A 449 -15.69 -71.71 36.19
C ASN A 449 -16.28 -73.04 35.68
N SER A 450 -15.69 -73.63 34.62
CA SER A 450 -16.14 -74.92 34.11
C SER A 450 -15.34 -76.07 34.72
N ALA A 451 -15.94 -77.26 34.79
CA ALA A 451 -15.26 -78.43 35.34
C ALA A 451 -13.94 -78.75 34.60
N ALA A 452 -13.84 -78.45 33.29
CA ALA A 452 -12.64 -78.68 32.49
C ALA A 452 -11.53 -77.64 32.71
N ASP A 453 -11.78 -76.55 33.44
CA ASP A 453 -10.78 -75.53 33.77
C ASP A 453 -10.05 -75.82 35.10
N HIS A 454 -10.59 -76.77 35.90
CA HIS A 454 -10.05 -77.15 37.21
C HIS A 454 -9.29 -78.49 37.24
N TYR A 455 -9.33 -79.27 36.15
CA TYR A 455 -8.59 -80.53 35.96
C TYR A 455 -7.67 -80.42 34.75
#